data_AF-A0A932DSC3-F1
#
_entry.id   AF-A0A932DSC3-F1
#
_cell.length_a   1.000
_cell.length_b   1.000
_cell.length_c   1.000
_cell.angle_alpha   90.00
_cell.angle_beta   90.00
_cell.angle_gamma   90.00
#
_symmetry.space_group_name_H-M   'P 1'
#
loop_
_entity.id
_entity.type
_entity.pdbx_description
1 polymer ?
#
loop_
_entity_poly.entity_id
_entity_poly.type
_entity_poly.pdbx_seq_one_letter_code
_entity_poly.pdbx_strand_id
1 'polypeptide(L)'
;MSDLVLGIDEAGRGCIIGPLFLAGFLIPEEDHLIDRLNALGVKDSKLLLPPKRDELAREIKKISRRHKILKISPAAIDRFSINDLEINFSARLINYFSPHRTYLDAPVSGPGIKRYCRSIGSLCLNPDHKIIGANKMDNHNVLVAAASILAKSEREKYVKILRNKYGDFGSGYTSDPKTIKWLNCN
;
A
#
# COMPACT_ATOMS: atom_id res chain seq x y z
N MET A 1 26.91 -6.26 -5.84
CA MET A 1 25.62 -6.35 -5.12
C MET A 1 24.55 -5.95 -6.10
N SER A 2 23.44 -6.69 -6.13
CA SER A 2 22.28 -6.37 -6.94
C SER A 2 21.60 -5.10 -6.44
N ASP A 3 21.00 -4.35 -7.37
CA ASP A 3 20.23 -3.15 -7.04
C ASP A 3 19.05 -3.51 -6.13
N LEU A 4 18.69 -2.60 -5.22
CA LEU A 4 17.52 -2.75 -4.38
C LEU A 4 16.32 -2.03 -4.98
N VAL A 5 15.22 -2.74 -5.14
CA VAL A 5 13.98 -2.25 -5.74
C VAL A 5 12.84 -2.29 -4.72
N LEU A 6 12.08 -1.20 -4.67
CA LEU A 6 10.99 -1.00 -3.73
C LEU A 6 9.64 -0.94 -4.47
N GLY A 7 8.66 -1.71 -4.01
CA GLY A 7 7.25 -1.50 -4.34
C GLY A 7 6.54 -0.74 -3.22
N ILE A 8 5.72 0.24 -3.56
CA ILE A 8 4.84 0.96 -2.62
C ILE A 8 3.40 0.90 -3.11
N ASP A 9 2.47 0.58 -2.21
CA ASP A 9 1.03 0.65 -2.46
C ASP A 9 0.26 0.89 -1.16
N GLU A 10 -0.99 1.36 -1.26
CA GLU A 10 -1.85 1.66 -0.13
C GLU A 10 -3.11 0.78 -0.02
N ALA A 11 -3.73 0.80 1.16
CA ALA A 11 -5.04 0.22 1.40
C ALA A 11 -5.83 1.08 2.38
N GLY A 12 -7.09 1.36 2.04
CA GLY A 12 -8.00 2.12 2.90
C GLY A 12 -8.31 3.53 2.42
N ARG A 13 -7.81 3.93 1.25
CA ARG A 13 -7.97 5.28 0.69
C ARG A 13 -9.43 5.74 0.55
N GLY A 14 -10.32 4.85 0.09
CA GLY A 14 -11.74 5.14 -0.12
C GLY A 14 -12.65 4.76 1.07
N CYS A 15 -12.08 4.44 2.22
CA CYS A 15 -12.85 4.05 3.41
C CYS A 15 -13.28 5.27 4.20
N ILE A 16 -14.49 5.22 4.75
CA ILE A 16 -14.99 6.23 5.70
C ILE A 16 -14.68 5.83 7.15
N ILE A 17 -14.47 4.53 7.42
CA ILE A 17 -14.07 4.02 8.74
C ILE A 17 -12.64 3.47 8.68
N GLY A 18 -11.82 3.94 9.61
CA GLY A 18 -10.48 3.42 9.86
C GLY A 18 -9.36 4.15 9.11
N PRO A 19 -8.10 3.80 9.43
CA PRO A 19 -6.92 4.47 8.89
C PRO A 19 -6.60 4.02 7.45
N LEU A 20 -5.77 4.83 6.78
CA LEU A 20 -5.07 4.46 5.56
C LEU A 20 -3.76 3.75 5.90
N PHE A 21 -3.46 2.64 5.23
CA PHE A 21 -2.21 1.90 5.38
C PHE A 21 -1.37 2.04 4.11
N LEU A 22 -0.11 2.40 4.25
CA LEU A 22 0.86 2.48 3.14
C LEU A 22 1.98 1.47 3.40
N ALA A 23 2.19 0.53 2.48
CA ALA A 23 3.20 -0.50 2.62
C ALA A 23 4.37 -0.27 1.65
N GLY A 24 5.58 -0.56 2.10
CA GLY A 24 6.76 -0.68 1.27
C GLY A 24 7.33 -2.09 1.33
N PHE A 25 7.65 -2.65 0.17
CA PHE A 25 8.21 -4.00 -0.01
C PHE A 25 9.53 -3.92 -0.79
N LEU A 26 10.65 -4.23 -0.11
CA LEU A 26 12.00 -4.10 -0.65
C LEU A 26 12.61 -5.49 -0.92
N ILE A 27 13.12 -5.69 -2.13
CA ILE A 27 13.90 -6.88 -2.50
C ILE A 27 15.14 -6.48 -3.32
N PRO A 28 16.17 -7.33 -3.37
CA PRO A 28 17.15 -7.34 -4.45
C PRO A 28 16.46 -7.53 -5.81
N GLU A 29 16.95 -6.83 -6.83
CA GLU A 29 16.50 -6.98 -8.20
C GLU A 29 17.15 -8.23 -8.82
N GLU A 30 16.62 -9.37 -8.43
CA GLU A 30 17.10 -10.69 -8.83
C GLU A 30 15.93 -11.50 -9.41
N ASP A 31 16.12 -12.03 -10.61
CA ASP A 31 15.05 -12.71 -11.37
C ASP A 31 14.38 -13.81 -10.56
N HIS A 32 15.17 -14.63 -9.84
CA HIS A 32 14.61 -15.71 -9.04
C HIS A 32 13.69 -15.23 -7.89
N LEU A 33 13.88 -14.02 -7.35
CA LEU A 33 12.97 -13.46 -6.33
C LEU A 33 11.68 -12.94 -6.97
N ILE A 34 11.82 -12.30 -8.13
CA ILE A 34 10.69 -11.84 -8.95
C ILE A 34 9.83 -13.03 -9.37
N ASP A 35 10.45 -14.11 -9.84
CA ASP A 35 9.78 -15.36 -10.24
C ASP A 35 9.08 -16.03 -9.06
N ARG A 36 9.71 -16.06 -7.88
CA ARG A 36 9.06 -16.56 -6.67
C ARG A 36 7.80 -15.76 -6.31
N LEU A 37 7.82 -14.44 -6.45
CA LEU A 37 6.63 -13.62 -6.22
C LEU A 37 5.54 -13.88 -7.27
N ASN A 38 5.92 -14.03 -8.54
CA ASN A 38 4.97 -14.39 -9.60
C ASN A 38 4.35 -15.77 -9.35
N ALA A 39 5.14 -16.76 -8.94
CA ALA A 39 4.67 -18.11 -8.62
C ALA A 39 3.70 -18.15 -7.42
N LEU A 40 3.81 -17.19 -6.50
CA LEU A 40 2.83 -17.01 -5.41
C LEU A 40 1.49 -16.40 -5.87
N GLY A 41 1.37 -15.96 -7.12
CA GLY A 41 0.13 -15.38 -7.66
C GLY A 41 -0.21 -14.01 -7.05
N VAL A 42 0.78 -13.21 -6.68
CA VAL A 42 0.53 -11.93 -5.97
C VAL A 42 -0.28 -10.92 -6.78
N LYS A 43 -0.20 -10.95 -8.12
CA LYS A 43 -0.99 -10.06 -9.00
C LYS A 43 -2.47 -10.43 -9.05
N ASP A 44 -2.80 -11.71 -8.91
CA ASP A 44 -4.19 -12.24 -8.93
C ASP A 44 -4.86 -12.17 -7.56
N SER A 45 -4.19 -11.57 -6.57
CA SER A 45 -4.60 -11.58 -5.16
C SER A 45 -5.85 -10.73 -4.86
N LYS A 46 -6.32 -9.91 -5.81
CA LYS A 46 -7.46 -8.99 -5.62
C LYS A 46 -8.77 -9.71 -5.29
N LEU A 47 -8.91 -10.97 -5.68
CA LEU A 47 -10.07 -11.81 -5.41
C LEU A 47 -9.91 -12.72 -4.19
N LEU A 48 -8.76 -12.66 -3.50
CA LEU A 48 -8.53 -13.52 -2.35
C LEU A 48 -9.35 -13.08 -1.14
N LEU A 49 -9.95 -14.05 -0.47
CA LEU A 49 -10.59 -13.87 0.83
C LEU A 49 -9.55 -13.50 1.91
N PRO A 50 -9.94 -12.79 2.99
CA PRO A 50 -9.00 -12.31 4.01
C PRO A 50 -8.08 -13.40 4.60
N PRO A 51 -8.54 -14.63 4.92
CA PRO A 51 -7.63 -15.66 5.46
C PRO A 51 -6.52 -16.06 4.48
N LYS A 52 -6.86 -16.21 3.20
CA LYS A 52 -5.89 -16.53 2.14
C LYS A 52 -4.93 -15.36 1.91
N ARG A 53 -5.43 -14.12 2.02
CA ARG A 53 -4.60 -12.92 1.90
C ARG A 53 -3.59 -12.79 3.04
N ASP A 54 -4.00 -13.12 4.27
CA ASP A 54 -3.10 -13.16 5.43
C ASP A 54 -2.02 -14.23 5.32
N GLU A 55 -2.35 -15.39 4.75
CA GLU A 55 -1.37 -16.42 4.42
C GLU A 55 -0.39 -15.94 3.35
N LEU A 56 -0.89 -15.40 2.24
CA LEU A 56 -0.05 -14.86 1.17
C LEU A 56 0.85 -13.73 1.66
N ALA A 57 0.34 -12.84 2.52
CA ALA A 57 1.13 -11.78 3.16
C ALA A 57 2.29 -12.36 3.99
N ARG A 58 2.12 -13.51 4.67
CA ARG A 58 3.21 -14.18 5.39
C ARG A 58 4.27 -14.70 4.44
N GLU A 59 3.89 -15.32 3.33
CA GLU A 59 4.86 -15.82 2.33
C GLU A 59 5.63 -14.67 1.65
N ILE A 60 4.95 -13.58 1.30
CA ILE A 60 5.59 -12.37 0.76
C ILE A 60 6.64 -11.82 1.72
N LYS A 61 6.32 -11.74 3.03
CA LYS A 61 7.28 -11.25 4.04
C LYS A 61 8.54 -12.11 4.13
N LYS A 62 8.45 -13.42 3.89
CA LYS A 62 9.61 -14.32 3.87
C LYS A 62 10.53 -14.08 2.67
N ILE A 63 9.99 -13.60 1.55
CA ILE A 63 10.76 -13.25 0.34
C ILE A 63 11.38 -11.85 0.47
N SER A 64 10.71 -10.94 1.18
CA SER A 64 11.19 -9.57 1.35
C SER A 64 12.58 -9.54 1.98
N ARG A 65 13.47 -8.68 1.45
CA ARG A 65 14.69 -8.31 2.19
C ARG A 65 14.30 -7.45 3.39
N ARG A 66 13.41 -6.48 3.17
CA ARG A 66 12.76 -5.68 4.22
C ARG A 66 11.37 -5.29 3.76
N HIS A 67 10.48 -5.05 4.71
CA HIS A 67 9.18 -4.45 4.46
C HIS A 67 8.79 -3.55 5.63
N LYS A 68 7.86 -2.62 5.40
CA LYS A 68 7.38 -1.68 6.42
C LYS A 68 5.98 -1.24 6.04
N ILE A 69 5.11 -1.14 7.04
CA ILE A 69 3.74 -0.66 6.86
C ILE A 69 3.58 0.56 7.76
N LEU A 70 3.16 1.68 7.17
CA LEU A 70 2.84 2.90 7.88
C LEU A 70 1.32 3.04 7.97
N LYS A 71 0.85 3.51 9.13
CA LYS A 71 -0.56 3.77 9.39
C LYS A 71 -0.78 5.29 9.45
N ILE A 72 -1.70 5.79 8.63
CA ILE A 72 -2.13 7.18 8.59
C ILE A 72 -3.52 7.25 9.24
N SER A 73 -3.61 7.93 10.39
CA SER A 73 -4.84 7.98 11.19
C SER A 73 -5.95 8.78 10.51
N PRO A 74 -7.24 8.47 10.78
CA PRO A 74 -8.37 9.29 10.31
C PRO A 74 -8.22 10.78 10.66
N ALA A 75 -7.84 11.10 11.90
CA ALA A 75 -7.62 12.47 12.33
C ALA A 75 -6.53 13.25 11.54
N ALA A 76 -5.60 12.54 10.89
CA ALA A 76 -4.63 13.16 9.99
C ALA A 76 -5.26 13.42 8.62
N ILE A 77 -6.03 12.46 8.10
CA ILE A 77 -6.78 12.57 6.84
C ILE A 77 -7.82 13.69 6.91
N ASP A 78 -8.47 13.86 8.07
CA ASP A 78 -9.45 14.94 8.28
C ASP A 78 -8.78 16.33 8.28
N ARG A 79 -7.50 16.40 8.64
CA ARG A 79 -6.76 17.65 8.79
C ARG A 79 -5.99 18.04 7.52
N PHE A 80 -5.53 17.07 6.75
CA PHE A 80 -4.63 17.28 5.62
C PHE A 80 -5.13 16.59 4.36
N SER A 81 -4.74 17.11 3.20
CA SER A 81 -4.98 16.43 1.92
C SER A 81 -4.41 15.01 1.95
N ILE A 82 -5.25 14.03 1.62
CA ILE A 82 -4.85 12.62 1.56
C ILE A 82 -3.70 12.40 0.56
N ASN A 83 -3.68 13.14 -0.55
CA ASN A 83 -2.60 13.08 -1.54
C ASN A 83 -1.28 13.57 -0.93
N ASP A 84 -1.32 14.66 -0.15
CA ASP A 84 -0.11 15.22 0.46
C ASP A 84 0.41 14.27 1.55
N LEU A 85 -0.49 13.63 2.31
CA LEU A 85 -0.12 12.59 3.26
C LEU A 85 0.55 11.40 2.57
N GLU A 86 -0.02 10.88 1.48
CA GLU A 86 0.58 9.78 0.72
C GLU A 86 1.93 10.15 0.10
N ILE A 87 2.08 11.37 -0.43
CA ILE A 87 3.35 11.88 -0.95
C ILE A 87 4.42 11.88 0.16
N ASN A 88 4.09 12.46 1.32
CA ASN A 88 5.00 12.53 2.46
C ASN A 88 5.36 11.14 2.99
N PHE A 89 4.38 10.26 3.15
CA PHE A 89 4.61 8.92 3.69
C PHE A 89 5.34 8.01 2.70
N SER A 90 5.12 8.16 1.40
CA SER A 90 5.89 7.47 0.35
C SER A 90 7.35 7.89 0.40
N ALA A 91 7.63 9.20 0.49
CA ALA A 91 9.00 9.70 0.64
C ALA A 91 9.66 9.17 1.92
N ARG A 92 8.93 9.08 3.05
CA ARG A 92 9.43 8.46 4.28
C ARG A 92 9.80 7.00 4.12
N LEU A 93 9.03 6.21 3.36
CA LEU A 93 9.38 4.82 3.04
C LEU A 93 10.63 4.77 2.19
N ILE A 94 10.72 5.56 1.12
CA ILE A 94 11.89 5.63 0.24
C ILE A 94 13.14 5.99 1.04
N ASN A 95 13.07 7.04 1.87
CA ASN A 95 14.19 7.47 2.72
C ASN A 95 14.61 6.39 3.72
N TYR A 96 13.64 5.65 4.29
CA TYR A 96 13.91 4.56 5.23
C TYR A 96 14.59 3.35 4.58
N PHE A 97 14.19 2.99 3.36
CA PHE A 97 14.74 1.82 2.66
C PHE A 97 15.99 2.12 1.85
N SER A 98 16.17 3.39 1.43
CA SER A 98 17.22 3.84 0.51
C SER A 98 17.37 2.94 -0.74
N PRO A 99 16.28 2.68 -1.50
CA PRO A 99 16.34 1.82 -2.69
C PRO A 99 17.02 2.52 -3.87
N HIS A 100 17.47 1.72 -4.84
CA HIS A 100 17.98 2.22 -6.11
C HIS A 100 16.81 2.73 -6.98
N ARG A 101 15.69 2.01 -6.98
CA ARG A 101 14.47 2.38 -7.72
C ARG A 101 13.21 2.05 -6.94
N THR A 102 12.18 2.88 -7.11
CA THR A 102 10.86 2.67 -6.49
C THR A 102 9.78 2.63 -7.57
N TYR A 103 8.90 1.63 -7.45
CA TYR A 103 7.67 1.49 -8.20
C TYR A 103 6.48 1.76 -7.26
N LEU A 104 5.48 2.50 -7.71
CA LEU A 104 4.30 2.79 -6.87
C LEU A 104 3.00 2.91 -7.66
N ASP A 105 1.88 2.57 -7.03
CA ASP A 105 0.56 2.91 -7.56
C ASP A 105 0.28 4.41 -7.34
N ALA A 106 -0.05 5.12 -8.42
CA ALA A 106 -0.34 6.54 -8.35
C ALA A 106 -1.86 6.77 -8.26
N PRO A 107 -2.38 7.50 -7.26
CA PRO A 107 -3.82 7.75 -7.10
C PRO A 107 -4.33 8.90 -8.00
N VAL A 108 -3.53 9.37 -8.95
CA VAL A 108 -3.82 10.49 -9.87
C VAL A 108 -3.62 10.04 -11.31
N SER A 109 -4.34 10.65 -12.26
CA SER A 109 -4.34 10.20 -13.66
C SER A 109 -3.55 11.13 -14.60
N GLY A 110 -3.15 10.57 -15.75
CA GLY A 110 -2.57 11.33 -16.86
C GLY A 110 -1.31 12.10 -16.48
N PRO A 111 -1.15 13.38 -16.91
CA PRO A 111 0.01 14.20 -16.56
C PRO A 111 0.22 14.41 -15.06
N GLY A 112 -0.81 14.16 -14.23
CA GLY A 112 -0.73 14.23 -12.77
C GLY A 112 0.25 13.24 -12.16
N ILE A 113 0.43 12.06 -12.77
CA ILE A 113 1.33 11.00 -12.27
C ILE A 113 2.77 11.50 -12.20
N LYS A 114 3.24 12.20 -13.24
CA LYS A 114 4.60 12.76 -13.28
C LYS A 114 4.81 13.81 -12.19
N ARG A 115 3.80 14.64 -11.92
CA ARG A 115 3.85 15.65 -10.84
C ARG A 115 3.84 14.97 -9.46
N TYR A 116 3.04 13.94 -9.29
CA TYR A 116 2.97 13.16 -8.05
C TYR A 116 4.32 12.51 -7.72
N CYS A 117 4.92 11.79 -8.69
CA CYS A 117 6.24 11.18 -8.52
C CYS A 117 7.33 12.23 -8.24
N ARG A 118 7.28 13.39 -8.92
CA ARG A 118 8.21 14.50 -8.66
C ARG A 118 8.07 15.06 -7.24
N SER A 119 6.84 15.19 -6.74
CA SER A 119 6.56 15.71 -5.39
C SER A 119 7.10 14.77 -4.32
N ILE A 120 7.01 13.46 -4.54
CA ILE A 120 7.67 12.46 -3.68
C ILE A 120 9.20 12.62 -3.77
N GLY A 121 9.73 12.72 -5.00
CA GLY A 121 11.16 12.88 -5.26
C GLY A 121 11.76 14.11 -4.58
N SER A 122 11.05 15.24 -4.54
CA SER A 122 11.52 16.46 -3.85
C SER A 122 11.65 16.32 -2.33
N LEU A 123 11.04 15.29 -1.74
CA LEU A 123 11.14 14.97 -0.32
C LEU A 123 12.13 13.82 -0.04
N CYS A 124 12.72 13.23 -1.09
CA CYS A 124 13.68 12.15 -0.96
C CYS A 124 15.08 12.71 -0.63
N LEU A 125 15.80 12.01 0.24
CA LEU A 125 17.17 12.39 0.64
C LEU A 125 18.19 12.15 -0.48
N ASN A 126 17.93 11.17 -1.35
CA ASN A 126 18.73 10.90 -2.54
C ASN A 126 18.07 11.55 -3.77
N PRO A 127 18.65 12.62 -4.34
CA PRO A 127 18.08 13.32 -5.49
C PRO A 127 18.11 12.50 -6.78
N ASP A 128 19.03 11.53 -6.89
CA ASP A 128 19.17 10.66 -8.06
C ASP A 128 18.24 9.44 -8.01
N HIS A 129 17.44 9.31 -6.93
CA HIS A 129 16.52 8.19 -6.77
C HIS A 129 15.42 8.21 -7.84
N LYS A 130 15.28 7.08 -8.55
CA LYS A 130 14.29 6.94 -9.63
C LYS A 130 12.96 6.42 -9.08
N ILE A 131 11.91 7.21 -9.30
CA ILE A 131 10.52 6.87 -8.94
C ILE A 131 9.72 6.66 -10.22
N ILE A 132 9.08 5.50 -10.33
CA ILE A 132 8.24 5.11 -11.45
C ILE A 132 6.83 4.85 -10.91
N GLY A 133 5.90 5.75 -11.22
CA GLY A 133 4.49 5.60 -10.86
C GLY A 133 3.61 5.39 -12.08
N ALA A 134 2.54 4.63 -11.90
CA ALA A 134 1.46 4.45 -12.87
C ALA A 134 0.14 4.18 -12.14
N ASN A 135 -1.00 4.34 -12.81
CA ASN A 135 -2.27 3.86 -12.25
C ASN A 135 -2.36 2.34 -12.35
N LYS A 136 -2.98 1.70 -11.35
CA LYS A 136 -3.14 0.24 -11.24
C LYS A 136 -1.81 -0.49 -11.39
N MET A 137 -0.75 0.07 -10.83
CA MET A 137 0.60 -0.45 -11.01
C MET A 137 0.76 -1.84 -10.39
N ASP A 138 -0.05 -2.17 -9.38
CA ASP A 138 -0.15 -3.50 -8.78
C ASP A 138 -0.57 -4.59 -9.79
N ASN A 139 -1.29 -4.27 -10.87
CA ASN A 139 -1.59 -5.23 -11.95
C ASN A 139 -0.36 -5.57 -12.79
N HIS A 140 0.60 -4.65 -12.90
CA HIS A 140 1.67 -4.73 -13.88
C HIS A 140 3.04 -5.00 -13.22
N ASN A 141 3.24 -4.54 -11.99
CA ASN A 141 4.48 -4.66 -11.24
C ASN A 141 4.29 -5.54 -10.00
N VAL A 142 5.07 -6.62 -9.91
CA VAL A 142 4.92 -7.64 -8.86
C VAL A 142 5.31 -7.12 -7.46
N LEU A 143 6.18 -6.11 -7.38
CA LEU A 143 6.60 -5.50 -6.12
C LEU A 143 5.47 -4.62 -5.56
N VAL A 144 4.81 -3.85 -6.43
CA VAL A 144 3.63 -3.05 -6.04
C VAL A 144 2.48 -3.99 -5.65
N ALA A 145 2.27 -5.10 -6.38
CA ALA A 145 1.31 -6.12 -5.99
C ALA A 145 1.58 -6.71 -4.59
N ALA A 146 2.85 -7.01 -4.30
CA ALA A 146 3.27 -7.48 -2.98
C ALA A 146 3.01 -6.44 -1.89
N ALA A 147 3.35 -5.17 -2.12
CA ALA A 147 3.04 -4.07 -1.21
C ALA A 147 1.52 -3.93 -0.99
N SER A 148 0.72 -4.07 -2.04
CA SER A 148 -0.76 -4.04 -2.00
C SER A 148 -1.32 -5.06 -1.01
N ILE A 149 -0.83 -6.31 -1.10
CA ILE A 149 -1.26 -7.40 -0.23
C ILE A 149 -0.88 -7.11 1.22
N LEU A 150 0.33 -6.60 1.47
CA LEU A 150 0.77 -6.24 2.81
C LEU A 150 -0.11 -5.14 3.42
N ALA A 151 -0.41 -4.08 2.66
CA ALA A 151 -1.28 -2.99 3.11
C ALA A 151 -2.71 -3.50 3.39
N LYS A 152 -3.27 -4.30 2.48
CA LYS A 152 -4.62 -4.86 2.62
C LYS A 152 -4.75 -5.82 3.80
N SER A 153 -3.79 -6.73 3.98
CA SER A 153 -3.76 -7.66 5.12
C SER A 153 -3.72 -6.90 6.45
N GLU A 154 -2.89 -5.86 6.55
CA GLU A 154 -2.80 -5.05 7.78
C GLU A 154 -4.09 -4.27 8.05
N ARG A 155 -4.70 -3.70 6.99
CA ARG A 155 -6.00 -3.03 7.10
C ARG A 155 -7.09 -3.98 7.59
N GLU A 156 -7.18 -5.17 7.03
CA GLU A 156 -8.21 -6.16 7.39
C GLU A 156 -8.08 -6.60 8.86
N LYS A 157 -6.85 -6.79 9.36
CA LYS A 157 -6.60 -7.03 10.79
C LYS A 157 -7.07 -5.86 11.64
N TYR A 158 -6.76 -4.63 11.24
CA TYR A 158 -7.18 -3.44 11.98
C TYR A 158 -8.70 -3.26 12.00
N VAL A 159 -9.37 -3.50 10.87
CA VAL A 159 -10.84 -3.46 10.78
C VAL A 159 -11.47 -4.53 11.67
N LYS A 160 -10.88 -5.73 11.76
CA LYS A 160 -11.35 -6.75 12.71
C LYS A 160 -11.26 -6.28 14.16
N ILE A 161 -10.17 -5.61 14.54
CA ILE A 161 -10.01 -5.01 15.88
C ILE A 161 -11.10 -3.96 16.14
N LEU A 162 -11.36 -3.08 15.16
CA LEU A 162 -12.42 -2.07 15.28
C LEU A 162 -13.81 -2.72 15.39
N ARG A 163 -14.10 -3.76 14.60
CA ARG A 163 -15.39 -4.48 14.66
C ARG A 163 -15.62 -5.15 16.01
N ASN A 164 -14.56 -5.69 16.62
CA ASN A 164 -14.64 -6.24 17.98
C ASN A 164 -14.94 -5.17 19.04
N LYS A 165 -14.50 -3.91 18.81
CA LYS A 165 -14.67 -2.82 19.76
C LYS A 165 -15.99 -2.05 19.59
N TYR A 166 -16.40 -1.81 18.35
CA TYR A 166 -17.52 -0.91 18.00
C TYR A 166 -18.73 -1.66 17.41
N GLY A 167 -18.66 -2.98 17.34
CA GLY A 167 -19.66 -3.80 16.67
C GLY A 167 -19.43 -3.90 15.17
N ASP A 168 -20.25 -4.73 14.52
CA ASP A 168 -20.06 -5.05 13.12
C ASP A 168 -20.59 -3.94 12.19
N PHE A 169 -19.73 -3.01 11.82
CA PHE A 169 -20.00 -1.94 10.85
C PHE A 169 -19.79 -2.34 9.38
N GLY A 170 -19.57 -3.63 9.07
CA GLY A 170 -19.25 -4.06 7.71
C GLY A 170 -17.80 -3.73 7.30
N SER A 171 -17.61 -3.35 6.05
CA SER A 171 -16.29 -3.15 5.42
C SER A 171 -15.65 -1.80 5.72
N GLY A 172 -16.44 -0.79 6.11
CA GLY A 172 -15.98 0.59 6.30
C GLY A 172 -15.94 1.43 5.02
N TYR A 173 -16.44 0.92 3.89
CA TYR A 173 -16.60 1.67 2.64
C TYR A 173 -18.01 2.24 2.51
N THR A 174 -18.13 3.39 1.84
CA THR A 174 -19.44 4.01 1.56
C THR A 174 -20.31 3.20 0.61
N SER A 175 -19.70 2.33 -0.21
CA SER A 175 -20.39 1.39 -1.09
C SER A 175 -21.01 0.19 -0.37
N ASP A 176 -20.69 -0.02 0.91
CA ASP A 176 -21.24 -1.11 1.71
C ASP A 176 -22.47 -0.64 2.49
N PRO A 177 -23.67 -1.16 2.19
CA PRO A 177 -24.91 -0.78 2.88
C PRO A 177 -24.85 -0.98 4.40
N LYS A 178 -24.09 -1.98 4.88
CA LYS A 178 -23.93 -2.23 6.30
C LYS A 178 -23.16 -1.11 6.99
N THR A 179 -22.14 -0.57 6.32
CA THR A 179 -21.38 0.59 6.81
C THR A 179 -22.27 1.82 6.92
N ILE A 180 -23.04 2.13 5.88
CA ILE A 180 -23.94 3.29 5.88
C ILE A 180 -25.01 3.16 6.96
N LYS A 181 -25.62 1.97 7.09
CA LYS A 181 -26.60 1.72 8.15
C LYS A 181 -25.99 1.90 9.54
N TRP A 182 -24.77 1.40 9.76
CA TRP A 182 -24.09 1.52 11.05
C TRP A 182 -23.79 2.99 11.40
N LEU A 183 -23.33 3.79 10.44
CA LEU A 183 -23.06 5.23 10.60
C LEU A 183 -24.33 6.07 10.85
N ASN A 184 -25.47 5.65 10.34
CA ASN A 184 -26.73 6.35 10.61
C ASN A 184 -27.32 6.02 11.99
N CYS A 185 -26.83 4.96 12.63
CA CYS A 185 -27.33 4.48 13.92
C CYS A 185 -26.40 4.79 15.10
N ASN A 186 -25.23 5.37 14.86
CA ASN A 186 -24.20 5.69 15.87
C ASN A 186 -23.53 7.02 15.54
#